data_AF-A0A2E5JVD2-F1
#
_entry.id   AF-A0A2E5JVD2-F1
#
_cell.length_a   1.000
_cell.length_b   1.000
_cell.length_c   1.000
_cell.angle_alpha   90.00
_cell.angle_beta   90.00
_cell.angle_gamma   90.00
#
_symmetry.space_group_name_H-M   'P 1'
#
loop_
_entity.id
_entity.type
_entity.pdbx_description
1 polymer ?
#
loop_
_entity_poly.entity_id
_entity_poly.type
_entity_poly.pdbx_seq_one_letter_code
_entity_poly.pdbx_strand_id
1 'polypeptide(L)'
;MTIHDNDINNIHEQLKDLVTALFILCQESLAEIDITITQLKVMCLVYRNNNHTVTSIANYLKVSKPTTTRILDRLVQKGLMQRLPDSKDRRVIRCILSEEGIDLLTNVWNEHSKITIQILSGLSNKELLSIENSISSIKEFLGKLHYRKLESLSLSLDPPAWLNDEEFREPSSSDPWALAN
;
A
#
# COMPACT_ATOMS: atom_id res chain seq x y z
N MET A 1 -27.41 -7.84 -25.26
CA MET A 1 -26.01 -7.99 -24.82
C MET A 1 -25.20 -8.25 -26.07
N THR A 2 -24.36 -7.30 -26.47
CA THR A 2 -23.54 -7.43 -27.68
C THR A 2 -22.37 -8.40 -27.43
N ILE A 3 -21.74 -8.93 -28.48
CA ILE A 3 -20.53 -9.76 -28.36
C ILE A 3 -19.45 -9.05 -27.52
N HIS A 4 -19.33 -7.72 -27.71
CA HIS A 4 -18.43 -6.86 -26.94
C HIS A 4 -18.73 -6.84 -25.43
N ASP A 5 -20.01 -6.83 -25.03
CA ASP A 5 -20.40 -6.85 -23.62
C ASP A 5 -20.08 -8.20 -22.95
N ASN A 6 -20.13 -9.29 -23.72
CA ASN A 6 -19.79 -10.62 -23.23
C ASN A 6 -18.28 -10.78 -23.00
N ASP A 7 -17.47 -10.21 -23.90
CA ASP A 7 -16.01 -10.21 -23.77
C ASP A 7 -15.54 -9.39 -22.56
N ILE A 8 -16.15 -8.22 -22.31
CA ILE A 8 -15.84 -7.39 -21.14
C ILE A 8 -16.12 -8.14 -19.83
N ASN A 9 -17.27 -8.80 -19.72
CA ASN A 9 -17.62 -9.54 -18.51
C ASN A 9 -16.71 -10.75 -18.27
N ASN A 10 -16.35 -11.47 -19.33
CA ASN A 10 -15.40 -12.57 -19.21
C ASN A 10 -14.03 -12.08 -18.73
N ILE A 11 -13.51 -10.99 -19.29
CA ILE A 11 -12.25 -10.38 -18.83
C ILE A 11 -12.38 -9.90 -17.38
N HIS A 12 -13.53 -9.33 -17.00
CA HIS A 12 -13.77 -8.89 -15.63
C HIS A 12 -13.68 -10.04 -14.61
N GLU A 13 -14.33 -11.18 -14.89
CA GLU A 13 -14.25 -12.35 -13.99
C GLU A 13 -12.83 -12.93 -13.95
N GLN A 14 -12.14 -13.03 -15.09
CA GLN A 14 -10.73 -13.48 -15.12
C GLN A 14 -9.80 -12.57 -14.29
N LEU A 15 -9.99 -11.25 -14.37
CA LEU A 15 -9.22 -10.30 -13.57
C LEU A 15 -9.50 -10.47 -12.07
N LYS A 16 -10.75 -10.69 -11.69
CA LYS A 16 -11.16 -10.92 -10.31
C LYS A 16 -10.58 -12.22 -9.75
N ASP A 17 -10.59 -13.29 -10.53
CA ASP A 17 -10.00 -14.57 -10.17
C ASP A 17 -8.48 -14.44 -10.00
N LEU A 18 -7.81 -13.73 -10.92
CA LEU A 18 -6.37 -13.46 -10.85
C LEU A 18 -6.01 -12.66 -9.58
N VAL A 19 -6.74 -11.58 -9.29
CA VAL A 19 -6.52 -10.76 -8.08
C VAL A 19 -6.71 -11.62 -6.82
N THR A 20 -7.72 -12.50 -6.81
CA THR A 20 -7.99 -13.38 -5.68
C THR A 20 -6.88 -14.42 -5.50
N ALA A 21 -6.41 -15.04 -6.59
CA ALA A 21 -5.32 -16.01 -6.56
C ALA A 21 -4.01 -15.40 -6.07
N LEU A 22 -3.62 -14.22 -6.61
CA LEU A 22 -2.43 -13.50 -6.16
C LEU A 22 -2.53 -13.11 -4.68
N PHE A 23 -3.71 -12.70 -4.22
CA PHE A 23 -3.95 -12.40 -2.81
C PHE A 23 -3.75 -13.62 -1.91
N ILE A 24 -4.27 -14.78 -2.27
CA ILE A 24 -4.13 -16.03 -1.50
C ILE A 24 -2.67 -16.48 -1.45
N LEU A 25 -1.99 -16.52 -2.60
CA LEU A 25 -0.58 -16.92 -2.68
C LEU A 25 0.32 -16.00 -1.84
N CYS A 26 0.04 -14.70 -1.84
CA CYS A 26 0.76 -13.73 -1.01
C CYS A 26 0.40 -13.88 0.47
N GLN A 27 -0.84 -14.24 0.81
CA GLN A 27 -1.22 -14.47 2.20
C GLN A 27 -0.50 -15.68 2.80
N GLU A 28 -0.32 -16.76 2.05
CA GLU A 28 0.41 -17.95 2.50
C GLU A 28 1.88 -17.63 2.82
N SER A 29 2.55 -16.83 1.98
CA SER A 29 3.94 -16.41 2.24
C SER A 29 4.08 -15.43 3.40
N LEU A 30 2.98 -14.78 3.80
CA LEU A 30 2.93 -13.81 4.89
C LEU A 30 2.21 -14.35 6.14
N ALA A 31 1.96 -15.67 6.22
CA ALA A 31 1.18 -16.27 7.31
C ALA A 31 1.81 -16.06 8.71
N GLU A 32 3.12 -15.82 8.76
CA GLU A 32 3.84 -15.49 10.01
C GLU A 32 3.73 -14.01 10.42
N ILE A 33 3.21 -13.15 9.53
CA ILE A 33 3.02 -11.73 9.83
C ILE A 33 1.71 -11.54 10.59
N ASP A 34 1.81 -11.20 11.87
CA ASP A 34 0.67 -10.90 12.74
C ASP A 34 0.09 -9.50 12.44
N ILE A 35 -0.47 -9.31 11.23
CA ILE A 35 -1.25 -8.14 10.85
C ILE A 35 -2.50 -8.54 10.07
N THR A 36 -3.58 -7.78 10.26
CA THR A 36 -4.79 -7.92 9.47
C THR A 36 -4.68 -7.20 8.12
N ILE A 37 -5.49 -7.61 7.14
CA ILE A 37 -5.59 -6.93 5.83
C ILE A 37 -5.91 -5.44 5.99
N THR A 38 -6.77 -5.08 6.94
CA THR A 38 -7.13 -3.67 7.18
C THR A 38 -5.95 -2.88 7.72
N GLN A 39 -5.14 -3.48 8.58
CA GLN A 39 -3.90 -2.87 9.08
C GLN A 39 -2.88 -2.70 7.96
N LEU A 40 -2.67 -3.73 7.15
CA LEU A 40 -1.79 -3.65 5.96
C LEU A 40 -2.24 -2.54 5.00
N LYS A 41 -3.56 -2.40 4.75
CA LYS A 41 -4.10 -1.30 3.94
C LYS A 41 -3.77 0.08 4.50
N VAL A 42 -3.82 0.25 5.82
CA VAL A 42 -3.42 1.51 6.48
C VAL A 42 -1.93 1.75 6.30
N MET A 43 -1.09 0.74 6.50
CA MET A 43 0.35 0.86 6.32
C MET A 43 0.70 1.23 4.88
N CYS A 44 0.14 0.55 3.88
CA CYS A 44 0.33 0.88 2.46
C CYS A 44 -0.15 2.29 2.10
N LEU A 45 -1.25 2.75 2.71
CA LEU A 45 -1.72 4.13 2.53
C LEU A 45 -0.69 5.13 3.05
N VAL A 46 -0.18 4.89 4.27
CA VAL A 46 0.77 5.80 4.94
C VAL A 46 2.13 5.80 4.25
N TYR A 47 2.61 4.65 3.81
CA TYR A 47 3.87 4.51 3.09
C TYR A 47 4.00 5.47 1.90
N ARG A 48 2.92 5.73 1.18
CA ARG A 48 3.04 6.56 -0.03
C ARG A 48 3.21 8.04 0.26
N ASN A 49 2.74 8.48 1.41
CA ASN A 49 2.78 9.87 1.81
C ASN A 49 2.77 9.91 3.34
N ASN A 50 3.93 10.17 3.94
CA ASN A 50 4.15 10.11 5.39
C ASN A 50 3.46 11.26 6.18
N ASN A 51 2.32 11.74 5.68
CA ASN A 51 1.67 12.97 6.11
C ASN A 51 0.17 12.78 6.41
N HIS A 52 -0.22 11.57 6.81
CA HIS A 52 -1.62 11.25 7.08
C HIS A 52 -2.05 11.58 8.50
N THR A 53 -3.23 12.19 8.64
CA THR A 53 -3.92 12.33 9.94
C THR A 53 -4.91 11.19 10.12
N VAL A 54 -5.30 10.90 11.36
CA VAL A 54 -6.38 9.94 11.68
C VAL A 54 -7.65 10.22 10.86
N THR A 55 -8.01 11.50 10.69
CA THR A 55 -9.19 11.89 9.90
C THR A 55 -9.02 11.54 8.42
N SER A 56 -7.83 11.77 7.85
CA SER A 56 -7.56 11.41 6.45
C SER A 56 -7.60 9.90 6.22
N ILE A 57 -7.08 9.11 7.16
CA ILE A 57 -7.09 7.64 7.09
C ILE A 57 -8.53 7.13 7.21
N ALA A 58 -9.33 7.66 8.14
CA ALA A 58 -10.74 7.31 8.30
C ALA A 58 -11.53 7.54 7.02
N ASN A 59 -11.33 8.70 6.38
CA ASN A 59 -11.96 9.04 5.10
C ASN A 59 -11.51 8.10 3.97
N TYR A 60 -10.23 7.71 3.96
CA TYR A 60 -9.72 6.77 2.97
C TYR A 60 -10.37 5.39 3.11
N LEU A 61 -10.36 4.85 4.33
CA LEU A 61 -10.91 3.54 4.67
C LEU A 61 -12.45 3.49 4.64
N LYS A 62 -13.12 4.64 4.60
CA LYS A 62 -14.58 4.78 4.74
C LYS A 62 -15.13 4.17 6.04
N VAL A 63 -14.42 4.40 7.15
CA VAL A 63 -14.83 3.97 8.50
C VAL A 63 -14.80 5.14 9.48
N SER A 64 -15.37 4.95 10.68
CA SER A 64 -15.40 6.00 11.70
C SER A 64 -14.01 6.33 12.27
N LYS A 65 -13.84 7.56 12.79
CA LYS A 65 -12.59 7.95 13.48
C LYS A 65 -12.24 7.03 14.65
N PRO A 66 -13.18 6.64 15.55
CA PRO A 66 -12.85 5.71 16.63
C PRO A 66 -12.35 4.34 16.14
N THR A 67 -12.92 3.84 15.03
CA THR A 67 -12.44 2.59 14.40
C THR A 67 -11.02 2.75 13.88
N THR A 68 -10.75 3.88 13.21
CA THR A 68 -9.42 4.21 12.68
C THR A 68 -8.40 4.35 13.80
N THR A 69 -8.75 5.05 14.88
CA THR A 69 -7.89 5.17 16.07
C THR A 69 -7.51 3.80 16.61
N ARG A 70 -8.48 2.88 16.76
CA ARG A 70 -8.20 1.52 17.25
C ARG A 70 -7.27 0.74 16.32
N ILE A 71 -7.43 0.87 15.00
CA ILE A 71 -6.54 0.22 14.02
C ILE A 71 -5.10 0.75 14.19
N LEU A 72 -4.96 2.07 14.27
CA LEU A 72 -3.68 2.74 14.44
C LEU A 72 -3.05 2.42 15.81
N ASP A 73 -3.82 2.39 16.89
CA ASP A 73 -3.32 2.03 18.23
C ASP A 73 -2.70 0.64 18.21
N ARG A 74 -3.34 -0.33 17.53
CA ARG A 74 -2.77 -1.67 17.39
C ARG A 74 -1.49 -1.70 16.55
N LEU A 75 -1.40 -0.86 15.50
CA LEU A 75 -0.19 -0.75 14.69
C LEU A 75 0.96 -0.12 15.48
N VAL A 76 0.68 0.89 16.30
CA VAL A 76 1.64 1.51 17.22
C VAL A 76 2.08 0.52 18.30
N GLN A 77 1.14 -0.24 18.90
CA GLN A 77 1.47 -1.28 19.88
C GLN A 77 2.34 -2.40 19.29
N LYS A 78 2.22 -2.67 18.00
CA LYS A 78 3.07 -3.63 17.27
C LYS A 78 4.42 -3.05 16.85
N GLY A 79 4.69 -1.77 17.14
CA GLY A 79 5.91 -1.10 16.71
C GLY A 79 5.99 -0.86 15.21
N LEU A 80 4.87 -0.88 14.48
CA LEU A 80 4.84 -0.74 13.00
C LEU A 80 4.48 0.67 12.54
N MET A 81 4.06 1.53 13.46
CA MET A 81 3.65 2.90 13.19
C MET A 81 3.95 3.79 14.39
N GLN A 82 4.05 5.09 14.13
CA GLN A 82 4.22 6.11 15.17
C GLN A 82 3.23 7.27 14.97
N ARG A 83 2.98 8.01 16.05
CA ARG A 83 2.18 9.23 16.04
C ARG A 83 3.02 10.40 16.51
N LEU A 84 3.29 11.34 15.62
CA LEU A 84 4.12 12.50 15.92
C LEU A 84 3.33 13.80 15.73
N PRO A 85 3.54 14.82 16.59
CA PRO A 85 3.06 16.16 16.31
C PRO A 85 3.63 16.68 14.99
N ASP A 86 2.81 17.38 14.21
CA ASP A 86 3.26 18.04 12.99
C ASP A 86 4.26 19.17 13.32
N SER A 87 5.32 19.29 12.51
CA SER A 87 6.39 20.27 12.72
C SER A 87 5.93 21.72 12.56
N LYS A 88 4.84 21.97 11.83
CA LYS A 88 4.28 23.31 11.58
C LYS A 88 3.11 23.65 12.51
N ASP A 89 2.31 22.67 12.90
CA ASP A 89 1.23 22.84 13.88
C ASP A 89 1.14 21.63 14.82
N ARG A 90 1.73 21.74 16.02
CA ARG A 90 1.78 20.66 17.03
C ARG A 90 0.41 20.13 17.47
N ARG A 91 -0.69 20.82 17.17
CA ARG A 91 -2.06 20.33 17.43
C ARG A 91 -2.48 19.25 16.44
N VAL A 92 -1.81 19.17 15.29
CA VAL A 92 -2.02 18.14 14.28
C VAL A 92 -1.14 16.95 14.62
N ILE A 93 -1.75 15.77 14.76
CA ILE A 93 -1.02 14.51 14.94
C ILE A 93 -0.95 13.78 13.60
N ARG A 94 0.27 13.51 13.15
CA ARG A 94 0.58 12.72 11.97
C ARG A 94 0.81 11.27 12.35
N CYS A 95 0.33 10.37 11.51
CA CYS A 95 0.57 8.93 11.61
C CYS A 95 1.61 8.58 10.54
N ILE A 96 2.73 8.05 10.98
CA ILE A 96 3.86 7.65 10.13
C ILE A 96 4.16 6.16 10.33
N LEU A 97 4.90 5.57 9.39
CA LEU A 97 5.48 4.24 9.60
C LEU A 97 6.73 4.37 10.48
N SER A 98 6.99 3.36 11.30
CA SER A 98 8.32 3.13 11.89
C SER A 98 9.24 2.45 10.88
N GLU A 99 10.51 2.29 11.24
CA GLU A 99 11.46 1.49 10.45
C GLU A 99 10.97 0.04 10.29
N GLU A 100 10.49 -0.59 11.36
CA GLU A 100 9.95 -1.96 11.30
C GLU A 100 8.69 -2.04 10.43
N GLY A 101 7.88 -0.99 10.43
CA GLY A 101 6.72 -0.87 9.55
C GLY A 101 7.09 -0.81 8.07
N ILE A 102 8.17 -0.10 7.74
CA ILE A 102 8.72 -0.01 6.38
C ILE A 102 9.32 -1.35 5.96
N ASP A 103 10.10 -1.98 6.82
CA ASP A 103 10.71 -3.29 6.56
C ASP A 103 9.66 -4.37 6.33
N LEU A 104 8.59 -4.36 7.13
CA LEU A 104 7.46 -5.26 6.93
C LEU A 104 6.84 -5.08 5.55
N LEU A 105 6.57 -3.84 5.11
CA LEU A 105 5.98 -3.60 3.79
C LEU A 105 6.94 -4.00 2.66
N THR A 106 8.23 -3.76 2.83
CA THR A 106 9.26 -4.20 1.89
C THR A 106 9.24 -5.72 1.73
N ASN A 107 9.15 -6.47 2.84
CA ASN A 107 9.03 -7.93 2.80
C ASN A 107 7.74 -8.38 2.10
N VAL A 108 6.60 -7.75 2.41
CA VAL A 108 5.32 -8.01 1.72
C VAL A 108 5.44 -7.83 0.21
N TRP A 109 6.04 -6.74 -0.26
CA TRP A 109 6.21 -6.50 -1.69
C TRP A 109 7.23 -7.44 -2.33
N ASN A 110 8.29 -7.81 -1.63
CA ASN A 110 9.27 -8.77 -2.13
C ASN A 110 8.63 -10.14 -2.36
N GLU A 111 7.81 -10.62 -1.42
CA GLU A 111 7.09 -11.89 -1.59
C GLU A 111 6.08 -11.81 -2.75
N HIS A 112 5.30 -10.73 -2.83
CA HIS A 112 4.40 -10.49 -3.96
C HIS A 112 5.16 -10.47 -5.31
N SER A 113 6.33 -9.85 -5.34
CA SER A 113 7.16 -9.73 -6.54
C SER A 113 7.73 -11.08 -6.97
N LYS A 114 8.20 -11.91 -6.03
CA LYS A 114 8.67 -13.27 -6.30
C LYS A 114 7.58 -14.10 -6.98
N ILE A 115 6.37 -14.11 -6.42
CA ILE A 115 5.22 -14.85 -6.97
C ILE A 115 4.89 -14.35 -8.38
N THR A 116 4.79 -13.03 -8.56
CA THR A 116 4.41 -12.44 -9.85
C THR A 116 5.48 -12.68 -10.93
N ILE A 117 6.76 -12.54 -10.59
CA ILE A 117 7.88 -12.84 -11.49
C ILE A 117 7.88 -14.31 -11.89
N GLN A 118 7.65 -15.22 -10.94
CA GLN A 118 7.57 -16.65 -11.22
C GLN A 118 6.44 -16.98 -12.20
N ILE A 119 5.24 -16.42 -12.00
CA ILE A 119 4.12 -16.59 -12.92
C ILE A 119 4.47 -16.07 -14.32
N LEU A 120 5.01 -14.85 -14.41
CA LEU A 120 5.35 -14.22 -15.69
C LEU A 120 6.50 -14.93 -16.41
N SER A 121 7.44 -15.54 -15.68
CA SER A 121 8.57 -16.28 -16.27
C SER A 121 8.14 -17.53 -17.04
N GLY A 122 6.92 -18.03 -16.82
CA GLY A 122 6.36 -19.15 -17.56
C GLY A 122 5.76 -18.76 -18.92
N LEU A 123 5.72 -17.47 -19.26
CA LEU A 123 5.09 -16.96 -20.48
C LEU A 123 6.12 -16.72 -21.59
N SER A 124 5.66 -16.85 -22.84
CA SER A 124 6.48 -16.51 -24.01
C SER A 124 6.62 -15.00 -24.17
N ASN A 125 7.67 -14.57 -24.89
CA ASN A 125 7.89 -13.14 -25.20
C ASN A 125 6.68 -12.48 -25.89
N LYS A 126 5.95 -13.24 -26.72
CA LYS A 126 4.74 -12.72 -27.40
C LYS A 126 3.61 -12.45 -26.40
N GLU A 127 3.41 -13.35 -25.44
CA GLU A 127 2.40 -13.17 -24.39
C GLU A 127 2.77 -12.02 -23.46
N LEU A 128 4.03 -11.93 -23.04
CA LEU A 128 4.53 -10.83 -22.22
C LEU A 128 4.32 -9.47 -22.88
N LEU A 129 4.65 -9.34 -24.17
CA LEU A 129 4.44 -8.10 -24.92
C LEU A 129 2.95 -7.75 -25.04
N SER A 130 2.09 -8.75 -25.22
CA SER A 130 0.64 -8.54 -25.26
C SER A 130 0.13 -8.00 -23.93
N ILE A 131 0.56 -8.61 -22.81
CA ILE A 131 0.19 -8.19 -21.45
C ILE A 131 0.69 -6.77 -21.17
N GLU A 132 1.94 -6.46 -21.51
CA GLU A 132 2.54 -5.13 -21.31
C GLU A 132 1.74 -4.04 -22.03
N ASN A 133 1.35 -4.30 -23.28
CA ASN A 133 0.52 -3.37 -24.06
C ASN A 133 -0.86 -3.19 -23.43
N SER A 134 -1.54 -4.27 -23.04
CA SER A 134 -2.85 -4.21 -22.38
C SER A 134 -2.80 -3.46 -21.04
N ILE A 135 -1.79 -3.72 -20.20
CA ILE A 135 -1.59 -3.01 -18.93
C ILE A 135 -1.35 -1.52 -19.19
N SER A 136 -0.56 -1.18 -20.20
CA SER A 136 -0.28 0.22 -20.57
C SER A 136 -1.55 0.95 -21.00
N SER A 137 -2.40 0.34 -21.83
CA SER A 137 -3.70 0.91 -22.18
C SER A 137 -4.60 1.07 -20.96
N ILE A 138 -4.68 0.07 -20.07
CA ILE A 138 -5.47 0.17 -18.83
C ILE A 138 -4.98 1.34 -17.96
N LYS A 139 -3.67 1.51 -17.79
CA LYS A 139 -3.09 2.64 -17.03
C LYS A 139 -3.48 3.98 -17.63
N GLU A 140 -3.44 4.12 -18.95
CA GLU A 140 -3.85 5.34 -19.66
C GLU A 140 -5.34 5.65 -19.43
N PHE A 141 -6.22 4.64 -19.54
CA PHE A 141 -7.65 4.81 -19.26
C PHE A 141 -7.94 5.15 -17.79
N LEU A 142 -7.21 4.55 -16.84
CA LEU A 142 -7.33 4.87 -15.41
C LEU A 142 -6.96 6.34 -15.13
N GLY A 143 -5.91 6.85 -15.77
CA GLY A 143 -5.52 8.27 -15.67
C GLY A 143 -6.64 9.21 -16.15
N LYS A 144 -7.29 8.86 -17.28
CA LYS A 144 -8.41 9.64 -17.84
C LYS A 144 -9.64 9.69 -16.93
N LEU A 145 -9.86 8.68 -16.11
CA LEU A 145 -11.00 8.62 -15.18
C LEU A 145 -10.82 9.49 -13.92
N HIS A 146 -9.75 10.30 -13.82
CA HIS A 146 -9.43 11.13 -12.65
C HIS A 146 -9.51 10.36 -11.32
N TYR A 147 -9.15 9.08 -11.31
CA TYR A 147 -8.90 8.37 -10.07
C TYR A 147 -7.57 8.86 -9.46
N ARG A 148 -7.53 10.12 -8.97
CA ARG A 148 -6.43 10.67 -8.17
C ARG A 148 -6.11 9.77 -6.96
N LYS A 149 -7.11 8.99 -6.52
CA LYS A 149 -7.00 7.98 -5.44
C LYS A 149 -6.28 6.69 -5.88
N LEU A 150 -6.19 6.40 -7.19
CA LEU A 150 -5.47 5.26 -7.77
C LEU A 150 -4.08 5.65 -8.30
N GLU A 151 -3.85 6.90 -8.70
CA GLU A 151 -2.49 7.43 -8.92
C GLU A 151 -1.68 7.37 -7.61
N SER A 152 -2.35 7.58 -6.47
CA SER A 152 -1.83 7.28 -5.14
C SER A 152 -1.91 5.78 -4.76
N LEU A 153 -2.10 4.87 -5.70
CA LEU A 153 -2.00 3.41 -5.54
C LEU A 153 -1.14 2.76 -6.63
N SER A 154 -0.58 3.52 -7.59
CA SER A 154 0.40 2.99 -8.55
C SER A 154 1.63 2.49 -7.78
N LEU A 155 1.80 1.17 -7.68
CA LEU A 155 2.99 0.56 -7.10
C LEU A 155 4.16 0.81 -8.05
N SER A 156 4.63 2.06 -8.09
CA SER A 156 6.00 2.33 -8.47
C SER A 156 6.88 1.44 -7.59
N LEU A 157 7.70 0.59 -8.22
CA LEU A 157 8.71 -0.20 -7.51
C LEU A 157 9.78 0.70 -6.86
N ASP A 158 9.84 1.97 -7.27
CA ASP A 158 10.70 2.96 -6.64
C ASP A 158 10.13 3.36 -5.28
N PRO A 159 10.94 3.32 -4.21
CA PRO A 159 10.54 3.83 -2.92
C PRO A 159 10.07 5.28 -3.03
N PRO A 160 9.08 5.70 -2.23
CA PRO A 160 8.57 7.05 -2.25
C PRO A 160 9.69 8.02 -1.86
N ALA A 161 9.71 9.21 -2.49
CA ALA A 161 10.82 10.16 -2.35
C ALA A 161 11.20 10.48 -0.90
N TRP A 162 10.21 10.56 0.00
CA TRP A 162 10.41 10.83 1.43
C TRP A 162 11.22 9.75 2.15
N LEU A 163 11.29 8.51 1.64
CA LEU A 163 12.08 7.44 2.27
C LEU A 163 13.59 7.73 2.24
N ASN A 164 14.04 8.55 1.28
CA ASN A 164 15.43 8.95 1.15
C ASN A 164 15.72 10.32 1.80
N ASP A 165 14.72 11.01 2.34
CA ASP A 165 14.90 12.28 3.05
C ASP A 165 15.37 12.02 4.48
N GLU A 166 16.56 12.52 4.84
CA GLU A 166 17.14 12.38 6.19
C GLU A 166 16.25 12.97 7.31
N GLU A 167 15.35 13.89 6.96
CA GLU A 167 14.43 14.57 7.88
C GLU A 167 13.32 13.65 8.44
N PHE A 168 13.10 12.47 7.82
CA PHE A 168 12.03 11.53 8.19
C PHE A 168 12.55 10.20 8.80
N ARG A 169 13.87 10.02 8.92
CA ARG A 169 14.43 8.95 9.77
C ARG A 169 14.10 9.25 11.23
N GLU A 170 13.95 8.22 12.05
CA GLU A 170 13.61 8.40 13.47
C GLU A 170 14.48 9.48 14.11
N PRO A 171 13.91 10.32 15.00
CA PRO A 171 14.72 11.24 15.78
C PRO A 171 15.78 10.42 16.52
N SER A 172 17.05 10.70 16.25
CA SER A 172 18.16 9.92 16.80
C SER A 172 18.03 9.79 18.32
N SER A 173 18.65 8.79 18.93
CA SER A 173 18.74 8.65 20.39
C SER A 173 19.35 9.86 21.14
N SER A 174 19.84 10.87 20.42
CA SER A 174 20.30 12.15 20.95
C SER A 174 19.29 13.30 20.83
N ASP A 175 18.10 13.05 20.26
CA ASP A 175 17.04 14.05 20.07
C ASP A 175 16.28 14.27 21.41
N PRO A 176 16.16 15.51 21.90
CA PRO A 176 15.51 15.83 23.18
C PRO A 176 14.06 15.34 23.31
N TRP A 177 13.41 14.96 22.20
CA TRP A 177 12.05 14.45 22.16
C TRP A 177 11.93 12.92 22.26
N ALA A 178 13.04 12.17 22.20
CA ALA A 178 13.04 10.69 22.25
C ALA A 178 12.69 10.09 23.64
N LEU A 179 12.54 10.91 24.68
CA LEU A 179 12.31 10.46 26.07
C LEU A 179 11.03 11.03 26.73
N ALA A 180 10.03 11.41 25.95
CA ALA A 180 8.71 11.75 26.51
C ALA A 180 7.72 10.61 26.24
N ASN A 181 7.58 9.73 27.25
CA ASN A 181 6.64 8.61 27.38
C ASN A 181 5.23 8.86 26.81
#